data_AF-A0A6N8FYS1-F1
#
_entry.id   AF-A0A6N8FYS1-F1
#
_cell.length_a   1.000
_cell.length_b   1.000
_cell.length_c   1.000
_cell.angle_alpha   90.00
_cell.angle_beta   90.00
_cell.angle_gamma   90.00
#
_symmetry.space_group_name_H-M   'P 1'
#
loop_
_entity.id
_entity.type
_entity.pdbx_description
1 polymer ?
#
loop_
_entity_poly.entity_id
_entity_poly.type
_entity_poly.pdbx_seq_one_letter_code
_entity_poly.pdbx_strand_id
1 'polypeptide(L)'
;MMMSILTEKGSPESVRIVEMNHSTSIMLDTALTCPRCDSNQVVKNGKIHNGNQNFKCKSCGRQFVLDPRNKIIGQETRDLIDKLLLEKLPLAGIARVTGVSERWLQTYVNTLYTSVLKDIEVWPKKRGD
;
A
#
# COMPACT_ATOMS: atom_id res chain seq x y z
N MET A 1 -62.33 0.51 -5.82
CA MET A 1 -61.87 -0.03 -7.11
C MET A 1 -61.26 -1.39 -6.86
N MET A 2 -62.06 -2.44 -7.04
CA MET A 2 -61.56 -3.79 -7.25
C MET A 2 -61.14 -3.88 -8.72
N MET A 3 -59.91 -4.28 -9.00
CA MET A 3 -59.60 -4.92 -10.28
C MET A 3 -59.00 -6.28 -9.99
N SER A 4 -59.63 -7.26 -10.61
CA SER A 4 -59.58 -8.67 -10.34
C SER A 4 -59.26 -9.37 -11.67
N ILE A 5 -58.31 -10.32 -11.61
CA ILE A 5 -58.20 -11.54 -12.44
C ILE A 5 -57.72 -11.25 -13.90
N LEU A 6 -56.75 -11.95 -14.54
CA LEU A 6 -56.71 -13.38 -14.88
C LEU A 6 -55.32 -13.87 -15.31
N THR A 7 -55.08 -15.11 -14.91
CA THR A 7 -54.02 -16.08 -15.24
C THR A 7 -54.26 -16.78 -16.58
N GLU A 8 -53.20 -17.07 -17.35
CA GLU A 8 -53.12 -18.18 -18.34
C GLU A 8 -51.67 -18.74 -18.34
N LYS A 9 -51.40 -19.95 -17.81
CA LYS A 9 -51.35 -21.28 -18.48
C LYS A 9 -50.40 -21.30 -19.71
N GLY A 10 -49.42 -22.18 -19.92
CA GLY A 10 -48.87 -23.39 -19.27
C GLY A 10 -47.84 -24.00 -20.27
N SER A 11 -46.68 -24.48 -19.79
CA SER A 11 -46.18 -25.88 -19.88
C SER A 11 -45.64 -26.35 -21.27
N PRO A 12 -44.92 -27.49 -21.41
CA PRO A 12 -43.78 -28.06 -20.67
C PRO A 12 -42.60 -28.40 -21.61
N GLU A 13 -41.36 -28.50 -21.11
CA GLU A 13 -40.46 -29.52 -21.65
C GLU A 13 -39.40 -29.96 -20.62
N SER A 14 -39.43 -31.26 -20.37
CA SER A 14 -38.68 -32.04 -19.40
C SER A 14 -37.25 -32.32 -19.87
N VAL A 15 -36.21 -32.05 -19.05
CA VAL A 15 -34.99 -32.88 -19.07
C VAL A 15 -34.30 -32.91 -17.70
N ARG A 16 -34.43 -34.06 -17.04
CA ARG A 16 -33.47 -34.82 -16.20
C ARG A 16 -32.68 -34.12 -15.08
N ILE A 17 -32.86 -34.69 -13.89
CA ILE A 17 -31.97 -34.68 -12.72
C ILE A 17 -30.52 -34.91 -13.13
N VAL A 18 -29.61 -34.04 -12.64
CA VAL A 18 -28.37 -34.51 -12.03
C VAL A 18 -28.15 -33.65 -10.78
N GLU A 19 -28.40 -34.22 -9.61
CA GLU A 19 -27.82 -33.72 -8.37
C GLU A 19 -26.31 -33.76 -8.52
N MET A 20 -25.69 -32.61 -8.79
CA MET A 20 -24.25 -32.45 -8.69
C MET A 20 -23.92 -31.97 -7.29
N ASN A 21 -23.90 -32.94 -6.39
CA ASN A 21 -23.15 -32.87 -5.14
C ASN A 21 -21.68 -32.75 -5.54
N HIS A 22 -21.17 -31.53 -5.58
CA HIS A 22 -19.76 -31.36 -5.31
C HIS A 22 -19.55 -30.14 -4.44
N SER A 23 -19.12 -30.44 -3.23
CA SER A 23 -18.46 -29.56 -2.28
C SER A 23 -17.35 -28.77 -2.95
N THR A 24 -17.67 -27.69 -3.67
CA THR A 24 -16.68 -26.66 -3.94
C THR A 24 -16.62 -25.78 -2.71
N SER A 25 -15.77 -26.22 -1.79
CA SER A 25 -15.04 -25.33 -0.89
C SER A 25 -14.74 -24.06 -1.67
N ILE A 26 -15.29 -22.94 -1.20
CA ILE A 26 -15.05 -21.61 -1.75
C ILE A 26 -13.56 -21.33 -1.53
N MET A 27 -12.72 -21.81 -2.45
CA MET A 27 -11.36 -21.33 -2.64
C MET A 27 -11.53 -19.91 -3.15
N LEU A 28 -11.57 -18.96 -2.22
CA LEU A 28 -11.42 -17.55 -2.53
C LEU A 28 -9.96 -17.36 -3.00
N ASP A 29 -9.69 -17.77 -4.23
CA ASP A 29 -8.49 -17.41 -4.95
C ASP A 29 -8.62 -15.93 -5.30
N THR A 30 -8.35 -15.10 -4.29
CA THR A 30 -8.18 -13.65 -4.49
C THR A 30 -7.11 -13.50 -5.55
N ALA A 31 -7.51 -13.14 -6.77
CA ALA A 31 -6.60 -12.99 -7.89
C ALA A 31 -5.51 -11.99 -7.50
N LEU A 32 -4.31 -12.49 -7.24
CA LEU A 32 -3.17 -11.66 -6.87
C LEU A 32 -2.83 -10.75 -8.05
N THR A 33 -3.03 -9.45 -7.86
CA THR A 33 -2.70 -8.43 -8.84
C THR A 33 -1.37 -7.78 -8.51
N CYS A 34 -0.67 -7.28 -9.52
CA CYS A 34 0.55 -6.54 -9.32
C CYS A 34 0.23 -5.12 -8.82
N PRO A 35 0.75 -4.66 -7.66
CA PRO A 35 0.48 -3.32 -7.14
C PRO A 35 1.10 -2.16 -7.93
N ARG A 36 1.80 -2.47 -9.05
CA ARG A 36 2.41 -1.47 -9.93
C ARG A 36 1.66 -1.31 -11.25
N CYS A 37 1.13 -2.39 -11.81
CA CYS A 37 0.57 -2.39 -13.16
C CYS A 37 -0.71 -3.20 -13.28
N ASP A 38 -1.29 -3.62 -12.15
CA ASP A 38 -2.56 -4.33 -12.00
C ASP A 38 -2.70 -5.64 -12.79
N SER A 39 -1.60 -6.14 -13.35
CA SER A 39 -1.56 -7.42 -14.07
C SER A 39 -1.75 -8.60 -13.12
N ASN A 40 -2.54 -9.57 -13.54
CA ASN A 40 -2.78 -10.84 -12.86
C ASN A 40 -1.67 -11.88 -13.11
N GLN A 41 -0.64 -11.53 -13.89
CA GLN A 41 0.47 -12.44 -14.22
C GLN A 41 1.49 -12.46 -13.07
N VAL A 42 1.09 -12.95 -11.89
CA VAL A 42 1.90 -12.97 -10.66
C VAL A 42 2.30 -14.40 -10.32
N VAL A 43 3.58 -14.63 -10.01
CA VAL A 43 4.10 -15.94 -9.59
C VAL A 43 4.84 -15.86 -8.25
N LYS A 44 4.90 -16.97 -7.51
CA LYS A 44 5.75 -17.10 -6.31
C LYS A 44 7.23 -17.03 -6.71
N ASN A 45 8.01 -16.22 -6.01
CA ASN A 45 9.43 -15.94 -6.30
C ASN A 45 10.30 -16.08 -5.04
N GLY A 46 10.36 -17.31 -4.50
CA GLY A 46 11.08 -17.60 -3.26
C GLY A 46 10.51 -16.88 -2.03
N LYS A 47 11.33 -16.76 -0.99
CA LYS A 47 11.00 -16.05 0.25
C LYS A 47 12.03 -14.94 0.48
N ILE A 48 11.62 -13.84 1.10
CA ILE A 48 12.57 -12.81 1.56
C ILE A 48 13.30 -13.29 2.83
N HIS A 49 14.36 -12.58 3.24
CA HIS A 49 15.14 -12.90 4.45
C HIS A 49 14.29 -13.08 5.71
N ASN A 50 13.17 -12.35 5.83
CA ASN A 50 12.21 -12.47 6.93
C ASN A 50 11.25 -13.68 6.82
N GLY A 51 11.47 -14.59 5.86
CA GLY A 51 10.64 -15.77 5.62
C GLY A 51 9.31 -15.52 4.89
N ASN A 52 8.91 -14.26 4.70
CA ASN A 52 7.67 -13.94 3.98
C ASN A 52 7.75 -14.36 2.51
N GLN A 53 6.61 -14.82 1.97
CA GLN A 53 6.47 -15.17 0.56
C GLN A 53 6.69 -13.95 -0.33
N ASN A 54 7.64 -14.04 -1.26
CA ASN A 54 7.87 -13.03 -2.29
C ASN A 54 7.15 -13.43 -3.57
N PHE A 55 6.59 -12.46 -4.28
CA PHE A 55 5.89 -12.64 -5.55
C PHE A 55 6.57 -11.81 -6.62
N LYS A 56 6.49 -12.23 -7.88
CA LYS A 56 7.03 -11.51 -9.04
C LYS A 56 5.95 -11.41 -10.12
N CYS A 57 5.70 -10.19 -10.58
CA CYS A 57 4.90 -9.95 -11.77
C CYS A 57 5.71 -10.28 -13.03
N LYS A 58 5.16 -11.11 -13.92
CA LYS A 58 5.77 -11.43 -15.22
C LYS A 58 5.64 -10.27 -16.22
N SER A 59 4.60 -9.44 -16.11
CA SER A 59 4.35 -8.34 -17.04
C SER A 59 5.33 -7.18 -16.85
N CYS A 60 5.57 -6.74 -15.60
CA CYS A 60 6.45 -5.60 -15.31
C CYS A 60 7.71 -5.95 -14.52
N GLY A 61 7.92 -7.23 -14.18
CA GLY A 61 9.06 -7.70 -13.40
C GLY A 61 9.04 -7.34 -11.90
N ARG A 62 8.03 -6.59 -11.43
CA ARG A 62 7.96 -6.12 -10.03
C ARG A 62 7.91 -7.30 -9.06
N GLN A 63 8.80 -7.27 -8.08
CA GLN A 63 8.76 -8.17 -6.92
C GLN A 63 8.07 -7.49 -5.73
N PHE A 64 7.22 -8.21 -5.01
CA PHE A 64 6.45 -7.68 -3.88
C PHE A 64 6.02 -8.78 -2.91
N VAL A 65 5.68 -8.39 -1.68
CA VAL A 65 5.05 -9.26 -0.67
C VAL A 65 3.59 -8.83 -0.50
N LEU A 66 2.70 -9.77 -0.20
CA LEU A 66 1.25 -9.51 -0.08
C LEU A 66 0.91 -8.57 1.07
N ASP A 67 1.56 -8.75 2.22
CA ASP A 67 1.36 -7.94 3.43
C ASP A 67 2.68 -7.27 3.81
N PRO A 68 3.00 -6.10 3.20
CA PRO A 68 4.19 -5.35 3.54
C PRO A 68 4.02 -4.75 4.93
N ARG A 69 4.70 -5.33 5.92
CA ARG A 69 4.76 -4.77 7.29
C ARG A 69 5.50 -3.43 7.39
N ASN A 70 6.22 -3.02 6.35
CA ASN A 70 6.96 -1.77 6.37
C ASN A 70 5.99 -0.60 6.17
N LYS A 71 5.83 0.24 7.21
CA LYS A 71 4.96 1.42 7.14
C LYS A 71 5.51 2.40 6.11
N ILE A 72 4.75 2.63 5.04
CA ILE A 72 5.02 3.71 4.10
C ILE A 72 4.47 4.98 4.73
N ILE A 73 5.32 5.96 5.00
CA ILE A 73 4.87 7.27 5.47
C ILE A 73 4.25 8.02 4.28
N GLY A 74 2.95 8.24 4.36
CA GLY A 74 2.14 8.94 3.37
C GLY A 74 2.50 10.42 3.25
N GLN A 75 2.05 11.05 2.16
CA GLN A 75 2.38 12.45 1.88
C GLN A 75 1.79 13.39 2.94
N GLU A 76 0.54 13.15 3.36
CA GLU A 76 -0.12 13.91 4.44
C GLU A 76 0.69 13.99 5.74
N THR A 77 1.35 12.90 6.13
CA THR A 77 2.20 12.86 7.33
C THR A 77 3.48 13.65 7.13
N ARG A 78 4.05 13.62 5.92
CA ARG A 78 5.22 14.43 5.56
C ARG A 78 4.89 15.91 5.61
N ASP A 79 3.76 16.32 5.02
CA ASP A 79 3.32 17.71 5.02
C ASP A 79 3.07 18.23 6.45
N LEU A 80 2.55 17.37 7.34
CA LEU A 80 2.42 17.70 8.76
C LEU A 80 3.80 17.85 9.42
N ILE A 81 4.71 16.91 9.20
CA ILE A 81 6.08 16.98 9.74
C ILE A 81 6.78 18.27 9.29
N ASP A 82 6.67 18.64 8.01
CA ASP A 82 7.29 19.84 7.46
C ASP A 82 6.79 21.10 8.18
N LYS A 83 5.47 21.20 8.43
CA LYS A 83 4.89 22.29 9.23
C LYS A 83 5.42 22.31 10.67
N LEU A 84 5.52 21.16 11.32
CA LEU A 84 6.03 21.06 12.69
C LEU A 84 7.52 21.46 12.80
N LEU A 85 8.32 21.17 11.76
CA LEU A 85 9.71 21.61 11.66
C LEU A 85 9.83 23.13 11.50
N LEU A 86 8.90 23.77 10.77
CA LEU A 86 8.86 25.23 10.63
C LEU A 86 8.63 25.90 11.99
N GLU A 87 7.72 25.35 12.81
CA GLU A 87 7.45 25.75 14.21
C GLU A 87 8.60 25.42 15.19
N LYS A 88 9.73 24.91 14.69
CA LYS A 88 10.94 24.57 15.47
C LYS A 88 10.69 23.57 16.60
N LEU A 89 9.70 22.69 16.43
CA LEU A 89 9.45 21.62 17.39
C LEU A 89 10.62 20.62 17.40
N PRO A 90 11.00 20.10 18.59
CA PRO A 90 12.07 19.12 18.68
C PRO A 90 11.67 17.82 17.98
N LEU A 91 12.63 17.15 17.31
CA LEU A 91 12.39 15.91 16.56
C LEU A 91 11.71 14.82 17.40
N ALA A 92 12.11 14.68 18.67
CA ALA A 92 11.47 13.75 19.61
C ALA A 92 9.99 14.10 19.86
N GLY A 93 9.65 15.40 19.92
CA GLY A 93 8.27 15.86 20.03
C GLY A 93 7.47 15.53 18.77
N ILE A 94 8.06 15.78 17.60
CA ILE A 94 7.44 15.47 16.30
C ILE A 94 7.19 13.96 16.17
N ALA A 95 8.16 13.12 16.53
CA ALA A 95 8.01 11.66 16.52
C ALA A 95 6.87 11.18 17.43
N ARG A 96 6.72 11.77 18.63
CA ARG A 96 5.61 11.43 19.53
C ARG A 96 4.25 11.83 18.96
N VAL A 97 4.12 13.02 18.40
CA VAL A 97 2.84 13.53 17.86
C VAL A 97 2.41 12.78 16.60
N THR A 98 3.36 12.49 15.71
CA THR A 98 3.07 11.87 14.40
C THR A 98 3.14 10.34 14.42
N GLY A 99 3.72 9.74 15.46
CA GLY A 99 3.87 8.28 15.60
C GLY A 99 4.86 7.66 14.61
N VAL A 100 5.67 8.48 13.91
CA VAL A 100 6.70 7.99 12.99
C VAL A 100 7.93 7.50 13.76
N SER A 101 8.69 6.59 13.13
CA SER A 101 9.97 6.15 13.70
C SER A 101 10.95 7.33 13.77
N GLU A 102 11.56 7.53 14.94
CA GLU A 102 12.57 8.58 15.16
C GLU A 102 13.76 8.45 14.19
N ARG A 103 14.21 7.22 13.91
CA ARG A 103 15.26 6.96 12.92
C ARG A 103 14.85 7.38 11.50
N TRP A 104 13.60 7.10 11.14
CA TRP A 104 13.06 7.51 9.84
C TRP A 104 12.98 9.03 9.74
N LEU A 105 12.47 9.69 10.78
CA LEU A 105 12.37 11.15 10.86
C LEU A 105 13.75 11.81 10.74
N GLN A 106 14.75 11.32 11.46
CA GLN A 106 16.12 11.82 11.36
C GLN A 106 16.66 11.72 9.92
N THR A 107 16.44 10.59 9.26
CA THR A 107 16.89 10.36 7.89
C THR A 107 16.20 11.32 6.91
N TYR A 108 14.89 11.52 7.08
CA TYR A 108 14.09 12.43 6.27
C TYR A 108 14.58 13.88 6.44
N VAL A 109 14.73 14.34 7.68
CA VAL A 109 15.21 15.70 8.01
C VAL A 109 16.63 15.96 7.48
N ASN A 110 17.54 15.00 7.60
CA ASN A 110 18.89 15.12 7.04
C ASN A 110 18.87 15.31 5.53
N THR A 111 17.94 14.63 4.84
CA THR A 111 17.77 14.77 3.39
C THR A 111 17.30 16.18 3.03
N LEU A 112 16.33 16.72 3.78
CA LEU A 112 15.85 18.10 3.63
C LEU A 112 16.97 19.13 3.85
N TYR A 113 17.75 19.00 4.93
CA TYR A 113 18.86 19.92 5.20
C TYR A 113 19.94 19.86 4.13
N THR A 114 20.26 18.67 3.62
CA THR A 114 21.24 18.51 2.53
C THR A 114 20.78 19.20 1.26
N SER A 115 19.46 19.22 0.98
CA SER A 115 18.93 19.98 -0.15
C SER A 115 19.00 21.50 0.03
N VAL A 116 18.80 22.01 1.24
CA VAL A 116 18.79 23.45 1.53
C VAL A 116 20.21 24.05 1.66
N LEU A 117 21.14 23.31 2.27
CA LEU A 117 22.50 23.81 2.56
C LEU A 117 23.38 24.03 1.33
N LYS A 118 22.97 23.57 0.14
CA LYS A 118 23.72 23.81 -1.10
C LYS A 118 23.77 25.29 -1.49
N ASP A 119 22.85 26.10 -0.96
CA ASP A 119 22.65 27.47 -1.41
C ASP A 119 23.34 28.52 -0.51
N ILE A 120 24.12 28.11 0.49
CA ILE A 120 24.76 29.04 1.44
C ILE A 120 26.26 29.14 1.14
N GLU A 121 26.68 30.25 0.53
CA GLU A 121 28.10 30.62 0.46
C GLU A 121 28.60 31.06 1.85
N VAL A 122 29.62 30.37 2.37
CA VAL A 122 30.23 30.67 3.66
C VAL A 122 31.53 31.45 3.46
N TRP A 123 31.63 32.66 4.02
CA TRP A 123 32.88 33.43 4.01
C TRP A 123 33.82 32.98 5.14
N PRO A 124 35.08 32.62 4.85
CA PRO A 124 36.02 32.20 5.88
C PRO A 124 36.42 33.36 6.79
N LYS A 125 36.27 33.17 8.11
CA LYS A 125 36.78 34.10 9.11
C LYS A 125 38.29 33.93 9.25
N LYS A 126 39.04 35.04 9.26
CA LYS A 126 40.48 35.03 9.56
C LYS A 126 40.72 34.38 10.92
N ARG A 127 41.63 33.39 10.99
CA ARG A 127 42.12 32.87 12.27
C ARG A 127 42.84 34.01 12.99
N GLY A 128 42.56 34.18 14.28
CA GLY A 128 43.28 35.13 15.12
C GLY A 128 44.73 34.68 15.30
N ASP A 129 45.64 35.65 15.29
CA ASP A 129 47.07 35.45 15.53
C ASP A 129 47.37 35.01 16.97
#